data_AF-A0A350MMW1-F1
#
_entry.id   AF-A0A350MMW1-F1
#
_cell.length_a   1.000
_cell.length_b   1.000
_cell.length_c   1.000
_cell.angle_alpha   90.00
_cell.angle_beta   90.00
_cell.angle_gamma   90.00
#
_symmetry.space_group_name_H-M   'P 1'
#
loop_
_entity.id
_entity.type
_entity.pdbx_description
1 polymer ?
#
loop_
_entity_poly.entity_id
_entity_poly.type
_entity_poly.pdbx_seq_one_letter_code
_entity_poly.pdbx_strand_id
1 'polypeptide(L)'
;MITNFTQLVDKVKTVTPQTIAVVAAEDHATLGAIHRAISTGFAKAILFGNQLIIESLLAHYEIPDHSYTIIHQPNEQIAVSEAVTMVNQGKADILMKGIIGTDIFLKAVLDKTSGLLNQGEVMTYVAAMQIPTYHKLLFISDTAVIPYPDLNQKVAMLKYSVEMAKRFGIS
;
A
#
# COMPACT_ATOMS: atom_id res chain seq x y z
N MET A 1 -0.89 -2.64 22.80
CA MET A 1 0.37 -2.50 22.06
C MET A 1 0.58 -3.72 21.19
N ILE A 2 0.86 -3.53 19.89
CA ILE A 2 1.19 -4.60 18.93
C ILE A 2 2.71 -4.75 18.88
N THR A 3 3.23 -5.95 19.13
CA THR A 3 4.68 -6.21 19.24
C THR A 3 5.22 -7.18 18.19
N ASN A 4 4.35 -7.78 17.37
CA ASN A 4 4.72 -8.67 16.27
C ASN A 4 3.66 -8.64 15.16
N PHE A 5 3.97 -9.23 13.99
CA PHE A 5 3.08 -9.23 12.84
C PHE A 5 1.84 -10.12 13.00
N THR A 6 1.89 -11.18 13.81
CA THR A 6 0.70 -11.97 14.13
C THR A 6 -0.36 -11.12 14.81
N GLN A 7 0.03 -10.36 15.84
CA GLN A 7 -0.84 -9.42 16.54
C GLN A 7 -1.33 -8.29 15.61
N LEU A 8 -0.52 -7.84 14.66
CA LEU A 8 -0.93 -6.85 13.66
C LEU A 8 -2.05 -7.41 12.77
N VAL A 9 -1.86 -8.62 12.24
CA VAL A 9 -2.85 -9.31 11.40
C VAL A 9 -4.14 -9.54 12.20
N ASP A 10 -4.05 -10.01 13.44
CA ASP A 10 -5.21 -10.23 14.30
C ASP A 10 -5.96 -8.93 14.60
N LYS A 11 -5.25 -7.80 14.73
CA LYS A 11 -5.89 -6.50 14.90
C LYS A 11 -6.64 -6.04 13.66
N VAL A 12 -6.08 -6.21 12.46
CA VAL A 12 -6.74 -5.74 11.23
C VAL A 12 -7.89 -6.63 10.78
N LYS A 13 -7.95 -7.89 11.22
CA LYS A 13 -9.15 -8.74 11.05
C LYS A 13 -10.39 -8.18 11.75
N THR A 14 -10.23 -7.35 12.79
CA THR A 14 -11.37 -6.79 13.54
C THR A 14 -11.88 -5.47 12.98
N VAL A 15 -11.28 -4.94 11.91
CA VAL A 15 -11.71 -3.69 11.28
C VAL A 15 -12.42 -3.97 9.96
N THR A 16 -13.17 -2.97 9.46
CA THR A 16 -13.83 -3.07 8.15
C THR A 16 -12.79 -3.33 7.05
N PRO A 17 -13.01 -4.34 6.18
CA PRO A 17 -12.10 -4.62 5.07
C PRO A 17 -11.85 -3.39 4.22
N GLN A 18 -10.58 -3.11 3.93
CA GLN A 18 -10.16 -1.97 3.12
C GLN A 18 -10.05 -2.37 1.65
N THR A 19 -10.39 -1.46 0.73
CA THR A 19 -10.28 -1.67 -0.71
C THR A 19 -8.92 -1.18 -1.20
N ILE A 20 -8.12 -2.09 -1.76
CA ILE A 20 -6.77 -1.82 -2.24
C ILE A 20 -6.78 -1.66 -3.76
N ALA A 21 -6.43 -0.49 -4.26
CA ALA A 21 -6.17 -0.25 -5.68
C ALA A 21 -4.73 -0.66 -6.02
N VAL A 22 -4.56 -1.76 -6.75
CA VAL A 22 -3.27 -2.34 -7.11
C VAL A 22 -2.96 -2.01 -8.56
N VAL A 23 -1.90 -1.24 -8.79
CA VAL A 23 -1.46 -0.84 -10.13
C VAL A 23 -0.47 -1.86 -10.70
N ALA A 24 -0.66 -2.27 -11.95
CA ALA A 24 0.14 -3.31 -12.61
C ALA A 24 0.15 -4.62 -11.79
N ALA A 25 -1.05 -5.17 -11.55
CA ALA A 25 -1.26 -6.39 -10.78
C ALA A 25 -0.89 -7.68 -11.56
N GLU A 26 0.24 -7.66 -12.26
CA GLU A 26 0.61 -8.63 -13.31
C GLU A 26 1.74 -9.58 -12.86
N ASP A 27 1.88 -9.82 -11.55
CA ASP A 27 2.87 -10.74 -11.01
C ASP A 27 2.33 -11.58 -9.83
N HIS A 28 2.92 -12.76 -9.64
CA HIS A 28 2.51 -13.70 -8.60
C HIS A 28 2.74 -13.17 -7.18
N ALA A 29 3.78 -12.38 -6.93
CA ALA A 29 4.08 -11.91 -5.58
C ALA A 29 3.00 -10.91 -5.11
N THR A 30 2.60 -9.99 -5.99
CA THR A 30 1.52 -9.04 -5.76
C THR A 30 0.18 -9.76 -5.56
N LEU A 31 -0.22 -10.60 -6.51
CA LEU A 31 -1.52 -11.30 -6.42
C LEU A 31 -1.57 -12.29 -5.25
N GLY A 32 -0.45 -12.94 -4.92
CA GLY A 32 -0.36 -13.80 -3.75
C GLY A 32 -0.52 -13.04 -2.43
N ALA A 33 -0.03 -11.79 -2.35
CA ALA A 33 -0.26 -10.92 -1.19
C ALA A 33 -1.74 -10.51 -1.09
N ILE A 34 -2.36 -10.14 -2.22
CA ILE A 34 -3.78 -9.80 -2.29
C ILE A 34 -4.67 -10.98 -1.92
N HIS A 35 -4.40 -12.17 -2.47
CA HIS A 35 -5.09 -13.41 -2.09
C HIS A 35 -5.02 -13.62 -0.57
N ARG A 36 -3.83 -13.56 0.04
CA ARG A 36 -3.71 -13.72 1.51
C ARG A 36 -4.52 -12.69 2.27
N ALA A 37 -4.51 -11.43 1.84
CA ALA A 37 -5.24 -10.36 2.52
C ALA A 37 -6.77 -10.54 2.44
N ILE A 38 -7.28 -10.92 1.26
CA ILE A 38 -8.69 -11.25 1.03
C ILE A 38 -9.10 -12.49 1.82
N SER A 39 -8.35 -13.59 1.72
CA SER A 39 -8.65 -14.85 2.42
C SER A 39 -8.57 -14.72 3.93
N THR A 40 -7.81 -13.75 4.44
CA THR A 40 -7.77 -13.40 5.87
C THR A 40 -8.95 -12.51 6.29
N GLY A 41 -9.67 -11.92 5.34
CA GLY A 41 -10.92 -11.19 5.56
C GLY A 41 -10.75 -9.70 5.87
N PHE A 42 -9.61 -9.08 5.58
CA PHE A 42 -9.37 -7.66 5.87
C PHE A 42 -9.17 -6.77 4.63
N ALA A 43 -9.28 -7.34 3.43
CA ALA A 43 -9.10 -6.58 2.19
C ALA A 43 -10.10 -6.97 1.10
N LYS A 44 -10.33 -6.02 0.19
CA LYS A 44 -10.85 -6.20 -1.17
C LYS A 44 -9.84 -5.58 -2.14
N ALA A 45 -9.92 -5.88 -3.43
CA ALA A 45 -8.97 -5.36 -4.40
C ALA A 45 -9.59 -4.77 -5.68
N ILE A 46 -8.93 -3.77 -6.24
CA ILE A 46 -9.16 -3.28 -7.59
C ILE A 46 -7.84 -3.42 -8.33
N LEU A 47 -7.80 -4.30 -9.32
CA LEU A 47 -6.59 -4.75 -9.99
C LEU A 47 -6.49 -4.08 -11.36
N PHE A 48 -5.53 -3.17 -11.52
CA PHE A 48 -5.28 -2.50 -12.79
C PHE A 48 -4.18 -3.22 -13.58
N GLY A 49 -4.39 -3.39 -14.88
CA GLY A 49 -3.38 -3.93 -15.80
C GLY A 49 -4.01 -4.61 -17.03
N ASN A 50 -3.27 -5.52 -17.64
CA ASN A 50 -3.76 -6.38 -18.70
C ASN A 50 -4.69 -7.45 -18.11
N GLN A 51 -5.97 -7.41 -18.49
CA GLN A 51 -6.99 -8.29 -17.93
C GLN A 51 -6.66 -9.77 -18.16
N LEU A 52 -6.20 -10.14 -19.36
CA LEU A 52 -5.89 -11.52 -19.69
C LEU A 52 -4.73 -12.06 -18.84
N ILE A 53 -3.73 -11.23 -18.57
CA ILE A 53 -2.59 -11.59 -17.71
C ILE A 53 -3.07 -11.76 -16.27
N ILE A 54 -3.83 -10.80 -15.74
CA ILE A 54 -4.35 -10.84 -14.38
C ILE A 54 -5.23 -12.07 -14.17
N GLU A 55 -6.17 -12.35 -15.07
CA GLU A 55 -7.05 -13.53 -15.00
C GLU A 55 -6.26 -14.84 -15.02
N SER A 56 -5.27 -14.95 -15.92
CA SER A 56 -4.39 -16.12 -16.00
C SER A 56 -3.62 -16.36 -14.70
N LEU A 57 -3.10 -15.30 -14.07
CA LEU A 57 -2.40 -15.41 -12.80
C LEU A 57 -3.36 -15.72 -11.65
N LEU A 58 -4.54 -15.11 -11.63
CA LEU A 58 -5.58 -15.35 -10.63
C LEU A 58 -6.08 -16.79 -10.63
N ALA A 59 -6.04 -17.49 -11.77
CA ALA A 59 -6.40 -18.91 -11.84
C ALA A 59 -5.54 -19.82 -10.92
N HIS A 60 -4.41 -19.33 -10.42
CA HIS A 60 -3.56 -20.05 -9.46
C HIS A 60 -3.98 -19.83 -7.99
N TYR A 61 -5.00 -19.00 -7.74
CA TYR A 61 -5.45 -18.60 -6.41
C TYR A 61 -6.96 -18.77 -6.28
N GLU A 62 -7.41 -19.25 -5.12
CA GLU A 62 -8.83 -19.37 -4.80
C GLU A 62 -9.34 -18.05 -4.20
N ILE A 63 -9.53 -17.03 -5.06
CA ILE A 63 -10.05 -15.72 -4.65
C ILE A 63 -11.54 -15.63 -5.00
N PRO A 64 -12.44 -15.31 -4.05
CA PRO A 64 -13.86 -15.13 -4.37
C PRO A 64 -14.10 -13.99 -5.36
N ASP A 65 -14.85 -14.22 -6.43
CA ASP A 65 -15.07 -13.24 -7.52
C ASP A 65 -15.58 -11.86 -7.03
N HIS A 66 -16.36 -11.82 -5.95
CA HIS A 66 -16.92 -10.58 -5.39
C HIS A 66 -15.94 -9.79 -4.51
N SER A 67 -14.72 -10.30 -4.31
CA SER A 67 -13.69 -9.68 -3.46
C SER A 67 -12.69 -8.84 -4.26
N TYR A 68 -12.74 -8.91 -5.59
CA TYR A 68 -11.92 -8.07 -6.45
C TYR A 68 -12.65 -7.61 -7.72
N THR A 69 -12.13 -6.54 -8.33
CA THR A 69 -12.53 -6.06 -9.65
C THR A 69 -11.29 -5.90 -10.50
N ILE A 70 -11.33 -6.29 -11.78
CA ILE A 70 -10.24 -6.04 -12.73
C ILE A 70 -10.61 -4.82 -13.59
N ILE A 71 -9.67 -3.89 -13.72
CA ILE A 71 -9.76 -2.76 -14.66
C ILE A 71 -8.69 -2.97 -15.73
N HIS A 72 -9.15 -3.20 -16.96
CA HIS A 72 -8.24 -3.36 -18.09
C HIS A 72 -7.60 -2.00 -18.45
N GLN A 73 -6.36 -1.81 -18.03
CA GLN A 73 -5.57 -0.63 -18.34
C GLN A 73 -4.08 -1.03 -18.48
N PRO A 74 -3.64 -1.48 -19.66
CA PRO A 74 -2.26 -1.93 -19.88
C PRO A 74 -1.26 -0.77 -19.96
N ASN A 75 -1.72 0.49 -20.09
CA ASN A 75 -0.85 1.64 -20.00
C ASN A 75 -0.61 1.99 -18.52
N GLU A 76 0.61 1.72 -18.05
CA GLU A 76 1.01 1.92 -16.66
C GLU A 76 0.79 3.35 -16.13
N GLN A 77 1.05 4.36 -16.95
CA GLN A 77 0.87 5.76 -16.58
C GLN A 77 -0.62 6.08 -16.35
N ILE A 78 -1.48 5.62 -17.26
CA ILE A 78 -2.93 5.82 -17.14
C ILE A 78 -3.48 5.00 -15.97
N ALA A 79 -3.02 3.75 -15.80
CA ALA A 79 -3.42 2.87 -14.71
C ALA A 79 -3.16 3.51 -13.34
N VAL A 80 -1.95 4.08 -13.11
CA VAL A 80 -1.65 4.72 -11.83
C VAL A 80 -2.46 6.00 -11.63
N SER A 81 -2.67 6.81 -12.67
CA SER A 81 -3.49 8.04 -12.57
C SER A 81 -4.96 7.73 -12.26
N GLU A 82 -5.53 6.69 -12.87
CA GLU A 82 -6.89 6.23 -12.57
C GLU A 82 -6.98 5.69 -11.13
N ALA A 83 -6.02 4.86 -10.71
CA ALA A 83 -5.98 4.32 -9.34
C ALA A 83 -5.87 5.43 -8.28
N VAL A 84 -5.00 6.42 -8.49
CA VAL A 84 -4.90 7.62 -7.64
C VAL A 84 -6.22 8.37 -7.59
N THR A 85 -6.87 8.57 -8.74
CA THR A 85 -8.18 9.24 -8.82
C THR A 85 -9.24 8.48 -8.01
N MET A 86 -9.26 7.16 -8.08
CA MET A 86 -10.19 6.34 -7.31
C MET A 86 -9.95 6.44 -5.80
N VAL A 87 -8.69 6.51 -5.37
CA VAL A 87 -8.36 6.72 -3.95
C VAL A 87 -8.79 8.13 -3.50
N ASN A 88 -8.50 9.17 -4.28
CA ASN A 88 -8.97 10.53 -3.98
C ASN A 88 -10.50 10.66 -3.92
N GLN A 89 -11.22 9.85 -4.69
CA GLN A 89 -12.69 9.80 -4.70
C GLN A 89 -13.30 8.89 -3.61
N GLY A 90 -12.48 8.24 -2.78
CA GLY A 90 -12.96 7.29 -1.76
C GLY A 90 -13.55 6.00 -2.34
N LYS A 91 -13.26 5.67 -3.61
CA LYS A 91 -13.63 4.39 -4.23
C LYS A 91 -12.64 3.26 -3.90
N ALA A 92 -11.45 3.64 -3.44
CA ALA A 92 -10.45 2.75 -2.85
C ALA A 92 -9.82 3.45 -1.63
N ASP A 93 -9.36 2.68 -0.66
CA ASP A 93 -8.80 3.19 0.60
C ASP A 93 -7.27 3.26 0.56
N ILE A 94 -6.64 2.35 -0.19
CA ILE A 94 -5.19 2.16 -0.21
C ILE A 94 -4.72 2.05 -1.67
N LEU A 95 -3.68 2.81 -2.03
CA LEU A 95 -2.95 2.62 -3.28
C LEU A 95 -1.78 1.66 -3.05
N MET A 96 -1.66 0.64 -3.90
CA MET A 96 -0.58 -0.34 -3.86
C MET A 96 0.14 -0.41 -5.21
N LYS A 97 1.47 -0.40 -5.14
CA LYS A 97 2.35 -0.60 -6.29
C LYS A 97 2.51 -2.10 -6.58
N GLY A 98 2.18 -2.54 -7.79
CA GLY A 98 2.56 -3.84 -8.35
C GLY A 98 3.84 -3.76 -9.18
N ILE A 99 3.89 -4.47 -10.32
CA ILE A 99 5.08 -4.60 -11.17
C ILE A 99 5.27 -3.41 -12.14
N ILE A 100 5.34 -2.20 -11.59
CA ILE A 100 5.51 -0.92 -12.32
C ILE A 100 6.82 -0.21 -11.92
N GLY A 101 7.34 0.65 -12.79
CA GLY A 101 8.44 1.56 -12.45
C GLY A 101 8.13 2.43 -11.23
N THR A 102 9.05 2.52 -10.26
CA THR A 102 8.87 3.37 -9.08
C THR A 102 8.76 4.84 -9.46
N ASP A 103 9.49 5.28 -10.48
CA ASP A 103 9.45 6.63 -11.05
C ASP A 103 8.07 6.97 -11.63
N ILE A 104 7.48 6.06 -12.40
CA ILE A 104 6.13 6.23 -12.96
C ILE A 104 5.10 6.32 -11.83
N PHE A 105 5.17 5.38 -10.89
CA PHE A 105 4.22 5.32 -9.78
C PHE A 105 4.30 6.57 -8.89
N LEU A 106 5.50 6.95 -8.45
CA LEU A 106 5.69 8.10 -7.58
C LEU A 106 5.39 9.42 -8.28
N LYS A 107 5.64 9.54 -9.60
CA LYS A 107 5.28 10.76 -10.35
C LYS A 107 3.78 11.05 -10.27
N ALA A 108 2.93 10.02 -10.38
CA ALA A 108 1.48 10.18 -10.25
C ALA A 108 1.04 10.46 -8.81
N VAL A 109 1.65 9.78 -7.83
CA VAL A 109 1.35 9.99 -6.40
C VAL A 109 1.73 11.41 -5.93
N LEU A 110 2.83 11.95 -6.46
CA LEU A 110 3.37 13.27 -6.12
C LEU A 110 2.85 14.40 -7.03
N ASP A 111 1.91 14.11 -7.92
CA ASP A 111 1.35 15.13 -8.79
C ASP A 111 0.62 16.20 -7.96
N LYS A 112 0.86 17.47 -8.27
CA LYS A 112 0.41 18.60 -7.45
C LYS A 112 -1.10 18.86 -7.54
N THR A 113 -1.75 18.40 -8.60
CA THR A 113 -3.17 18.68 -8.88
C THR A 113 -4.05 17.46 -8.65
N SER A 114 -3.52 16.28 -8.93
CA SER A 114 -4.25 15.02 -8.95
C SER A 114 -3.66 13.92 -8.09
N GLY A 115 -2.48 14.14 -7.47
CA GLY A 115 -1.79 13.18 -6.62
C GLY A 115 -2.47 12.94 -5.27
N LEU A 116 -1.79 12.16 -4.41
CA LEU A 116 -2.26 11.83 -3.06
C LEU A 116 -1.57 12.65 -1.96
N LEU A 117 -0.42 13.25 -2.28
CA LEU A 117 0.30 14.07 -1.30
C LEU A 117 -0.31 15.47 -1.25
N ASN A 118 -0.76 15.88 -0.07
CA ASN A 118 -1.29 17.23 0.12
C ASN A 118 -0.19 18.27 -0.14
N GLN A 119 -0.59 19.43 -0.65
CA GLN A 119 0.32 20.52 -0.92
C GLN A 119 1.06 20.96 0.35
N GLY A 120 2.39 20.96 0.28
CA GLY A 120 3.27 21.36 1.39
C GLY A 120 3.60 20.25 2.37
N GLU A 121 3.05 19.05 2.21
CA GLU A 121 3.46 17.87 2.98
C GLU A 121 4.69 17.19 2.38
N VAL A 122 5.36 16.39 3.20
CA VAL A 122 6.56 15.64 2.83
C VAL A 122 6.20 14.17 2.75
N MET A 123 6.44 13.53 1.60
CA MET A 123 6.33 12.07 1.49
C MET A 123 7.56 11.42 2.14
N THR A 124 7.33 10.47 3.04
CA THR A 124 8.38 9.68 3.68
C THR A 124 7.99 8.21 3.76
N TYR A 125 8.96 7.35 4.05
CA TYR A 125 8.77 5.94 4.34
C TYR A 125 8.98 5.63 5.83
N VAL A 126 8.07 4.82 6.40
CA VAL A 126 8.22 4.23 7.73
C VAL A 126 8.00 2.71 7.63
N ALA A 127 9.00 1.94 8.02
CA ALA A 127 8.92 0.47 8.12
C ALA A 127 8.71 0.03 9.56
N ALA A 128 7.86 -0.98 9.77
CA ALA A 128 7.84 -1.77 11.00
C ALA A 128 8.56 -3.10 10.76
N MET A 129 9.58 -3.41 11.56
CA MET A 129 10.36 -4.63 11.43
C MET A 129 10.23 -5.52 12.66
N GLN A 130 9.92 -6.80 12.42
CA GLN A 130 10.00 -7.84 13.43
C GLN A 130 11.36 -8.53 13.33
N ILE A 131 12.24 -8.27 14.30
CA ILE A 131 13.60 -8.81 14.34
C ILE A 131 13.61 -9.96 15.35
N PRO A 132 14.02 -11.19 14.99
CA PRO A 132 13.97 -12.35 15.90
C PRO A 132 14.68 -12.16 17.25
N THR A 133 15.75 -11.36 17.27
CA THR A 133 16.54 -11.05 18.47
C THR A 133 16.08 -9.80 19.22
N TYR A 134 14.96 -9.19 18.82
CA TYR A 134 14.39 -7.99 19.45
C TYR A 134 12.97 -8.26 19.95
N HIS A 135 12.64 -7.78 21.15
CA HIS A 135 11.43 -8.17 21.89
C HIS A 135 10.12 -7.54 21.37
N LYS A 136 10.18 -6.65 20.38
CA LYS A 136 9.03 -5.91 19.81
C LYS A 136 9.31 -5.45 18.39
N LEU A 137 8.33 -4.82 17.75
CA LEU A 137 8.53 -4.16 16.45
C LEU A 137 9.46 -2.96 16.58
N LEU A 138 10.38 -2.83 15.62
CA LEU A 138 11.25 -1.67 15.44
C LEU A 138 10.72 -0.82 14.28
N PHE A 139 10.44 0.46 14.52
CA PHE A 139 10.02 1.41 13.49
C PHE A 139 11.23 2.17 12.95
N ILE A 140 11.42 2.20 11.64
CA ILE A 140 12.54 2.88 10.99
C ILE A 140 12.03 3.79 9.88
N SER A 141 12.53 5.03 9.85
CA SER A 141 12.27 6.04 8.82
C SER A 141 13.56 6.87 8.61
N ASP A 142 13.95 7.29 7.41
CA ASP A 142 13.45 6.96 6.08
C ASP A 142 14.55 6.18 5.35
N THR A 143 14.23 4.98 4.87
CA THR A 143 15.23 4.09 4.25
C THR A 143 15.13 4.02 2.74
N ALA A 144 14.22 4.78 2.11
CA ALA A 144 13.89 4.56 0.69
C ALA A 144 13.51 5.83 -0.10
N VAL A 145 12.92 6.85 0.53
CA VAL A 145 12.31 7.98 -0.19
C VAL A 145 13.16 9.24 -0.13
N ILE A 146 13.73 9.61 1.03
CA ILE A 146 14.51 10.85 1.19
C ILE A 146 15.99 10.52 1.49
N PRO A 147 16.91 10.59 0.51
CA PRO A 147 18.32 10.25 0.73
C PRO A 147 19.04 11.18 1.71
N TYR A 148 18.77 12.49 1.64
CA TYR A 148 19.46 13.51 2.44
C TYR A 148 18.44 14.51 3.01
N PRO A 149 17.72 14.14 4.09
CA PRO A 149 16.64 14.96 4.61
C PRO A 149 17.18 16.22 5.28
N ASP A 150 16.59 17.37 4.95
CA ASP A 150 16.79 18.62 5.67
C ASP A 150 16.08 18.60 7.05
N LEU A 151 16.18 19.70 7.80
CA LEU A 151 15.58 19.79 9.13
C LEU A 151 14.05 19.65 9.10
N ASN A 152 13.38 20.29 8.14
CA ASN A 152 11.92 20.26 8.04
C ASN A 152 11.43 18.86 7.65
N GLN A 153 12.14 18.20 6.75
CA GLN A 153 11.87 16.82 6.37
C GLN A 153 12.09 15.85 7.54
N LYS A 154 13.15 16.03 8.34
CA LYS A 154 13.36 15.23 9.56
C LYS A 154 12.23 15.41 10.58
N VAL A 155 11.70 16.62 10.73
CA VAL A 155 10.52 16.88 11.59
C VAL A 155 9.31 16.13 11.07
N ALA A 156 9.05 16.14 9.76
CA ALA A 156 7.96 15.39 9.15
C ALA A 156 8.13 13.87 9.35
N MET A 157 9.33 13.33 9.08
CA MET A 157 9.69 11.91 9.31
C MET A 157 9.40 11.48 10.76
N LEU A 158 9.81 12.29 11.74
CA LEU A 158 9.54 12.03 13.15
C LEU A 158 8.05 12.04 13.46
N LYS A 159 7.31 13.04 12.96
CA LYS A 159 5.86 13.16 13.17
C LYS A 159 5.12 11.92 12.65
N TYR A 160 5.41 11.49 11.43
CA TYR A 160 4.77 10.32 10.84
C TYR A 160 5.16 9.02 11.55
N SER A 161 6.42 8.89 11.98
CA SER A 161 6.88 7.73 12.76
C SER A 161 6.19 7.64 14.12
N VAL A 162 6.02 8.76 14.83
CA VAL A 162 5.30 8.82 16.10
C VAL A 162 3.83 8.51 15.92
N GLU A 163 3.18 9.05 14.88
CA GLU A 163 1.78 8.74 14.56
C GLU A 163 1.59 7.27 14.23
N MET A 164 2.50 6.66 13.46
CA MET A 164 2.48 5.22 13.19
C MET A 164 2.64 4.42 14.49
N ALA A 165 3.62 4.76 15.34
CA ALA A 165 3.82 4.07 16.62
C ALA A 165 2.58 4.13 17.54
N LYS A 166 1.90 5.28 17.58
CA LYS A 166 0.62 5.46 18.31
C LYS A 166 -0.48 4.54 17.79
N ARG A 167 -0.58 4.35 16.47
CA ARG A 167 -1.54 3.40 15.86
C ARG A 167 -1.26 1.94 16.23
N PHE A 168 -0.02 1.62 16.57
CA PHE A 168 0.38 0.32 17.13
C PHE A 168 0.20 0.24 18.66
N GLY A 169 -0.33 1.30 19.29
CA GLY A 169 -0.60 1.37 20.72
C GLY A 169 0.64 1.59 21.58
N ILE A 170 1.62 2.34 21.05
CA ILE A 170 2.78 2.86 21.79
C ILE A 170 2.47 4.32 22.15
N SER A 171 2.41 4.63 23.44
CA SER A 171 2.06 5.96 23.98
C SER A 171 3.20 6.55 24.81
#